data_AF-A0A5C8AGX4-F1
#
_entry.id   AF-A0A5C8AGX4-F1
#
_cell.length_a   1.000
_cell.length_b   1.000
_cell.length_c   1.000
_cell.angle_alpha   90.00
_cell.angle_beta   90.00
_cell.angle_gamma   90.00
#
_symmetry.space_group_name_H-M   'P 1'
#
loop_
_entity.id
_entity.type
_entity.pdbx_description
1 polymer ?
#
loop_
_entity_poly.entity_id
_entity_poly.type
_entity_poly.pdbx_seq_one_letter_code
_entity_poly.pdbx_strand_id
1 'polypeptide(L)' 'MDNLSVEHLTGIKDLTEKDIQLIFQTADSFKEVINRPIKKVPSLRDITIANLFFENSTRTRLSF' A
#
# COMPACT_ATOMS: atom_id res chain seq x y z
N MET A 1 5.75 9.55 11.40
CA MET A 1 4.77 8.96 10.45
C MET A 1 3.78 8.21 11.31
N ASP A 2 2.50 8.47 11.12
CA ASP A 2 1.48 7.68 11.80
C ASP A 2 1.52 6.26 11.25
N ASN A 3 1.43 5.28 12.15
CA ASN A 3 1.37 3.87 11.80
C ASN A 3 -0.07 3.40 11.90
N LEU A 4 -0.40 2.34 11.16
CA LEU A 4 -1.67 1.64 11.36
C LEU A 4 -1.73 1.05 12.77
N SER A 5 -2.94 0.97 13.32
CA SER A 5 -3.20 0.33 14.62
C SER A 5 -2.96 -1.18 14.62
N VAL A 6 -2.84 -1.79 13.44
CA VAL A 6 -2.60 -3.23 13.24
C VAL A 6 -1.26 -3.48 12.57
N GLU A 7 -0.56 -4.54 13.00
CA GLU A 7 0.70 -4.98 12.39
C GLU A 7 0.48 -5.79 11.09
N HIS A 8 -0.58 -6.60 11.04
CA HIS A 8 -0.90 -7.46 9.90
C HIS A 8 -2.25 -7.08 9.29
N LEU A 9 -2.24 -6.57 8.05
CA LEU A 9 -3.44 -6.23 7.31
C LEU A 9 -4.06 -7.47 6.64
N THR A 10 -4.85 -8.24 7.40
CA THR A 10 -5.53 -9.45 6.91
C THR A 10 -6.97 -9.20 6.45
N GLY A 11 -7.52 -8.03 6.75
CA GLY A 11 -8.87 -7.60 6.40
C GLY A 11 -9.16 -6.21 6.95
N ILE A 12 -10.41 -5.75 6.80
CA ILE A 12 -10.83 -4.40 7.23
C ILE A 12 -11.47 -4.35 8.61
N LYS A 13 -11.71 -5.51 9.24
CA LYS A 13 -12.50 -5.62 10.48
C LYS A 13 -11.88 -4.87 11.65
N ASP A 14 -10.55 -4.96 11.78
CA ASP A 14 -9.81 -4.39 12.91
C ASP A 14 -9.24 -2.99 12.59
N LEU A 15 -9.54 -2.46 11.40
CA LEU A 15 -9.17 -1.10 11.05
C LEU A 15 -10.09 -0.11 11.74
N THR A 16 -9.48 0.90 12.37
CA THR A 16 -10.21 2.07 12.84
C THR A 16 -10.49 3.03 11.69
N GLU A 17 -11.44 3.95 11.88
CA GLU A 17 -11.68 5.03 10.92
C GLU A 17 -10.40 5.84 10.63
N LYS A 18 -9.57 6.08 11.66
CA LYS A 18 -8.30 6.79 11.50
C LYS A 18 -7.32 6.04 10.60
N ASP A 19 -7.25 4.71 10.72
CA ASP A 19 -6.39 3.89 9.86
C ASP A 19 -6.80 4.01 8.39
N ILE A 20 -8.11 3.98 8.12
CA ILE A 20 -8.66 4.12 6.76
C ILE A 20 -8.34 5.51 6.19
N GLN A 21 -8.52 6.56 6.99
CA GLN A 21 -8.18 7.92 6.57
C GLN A 21 -6.67 8.08 6.28
N LEU A 22 -5.81 7.48 7.10
CA LEU A 22 -4.37 7.45 6.87
C LEU A 22 -4.02 6.76 5.55
N ILE A 23 -4.65 5.62 5.26
CA ILE A 23 -4.49 4.90 3.97
C ILE A 23 -4.89 5.80 2.80
N PHE A 24 -6.05 6.47 2.88
CA PHE A 24 -6.51 7.36 1.81
C PHE A 24 -5.61 8.58 1.61
N GLN A 25 -5.21 9.26 2.68
CA GLN A 25 -4.29 10.39 2.60
C GLN A 25 -2.94 9.99 1.97
N THR A 26 -2.44 8.81 2.33
CA THR A 26 -1.22 8.26 1.75
C THR A 26 -1.43 7.93 0.27
N ALA A 27 -2.53 7.27 -0.09
CA ALA A 27 -2.85 6.92 -1.47
C ALA A 27 -2.98 8.16 -2.37
N ASP A 28 -3.62 9.24 -1.90
CA ASP A 28 -3.71 10.50 -2.65
C ASP A 28 -2.34 11.12 -2.90
N SER A 29 -1.47 11.11 -1.89
CA SER A 29 -0.08 11.60 -2.02
C SER A 29 0.70 10.80 -3.07
N PHE A 30 0.55 9.47 -3.10
CA PHE A 30 1.20 8.61 -4.09
C PHE A 30 0.59 8.70 -5.48
N LYS A 31 -0.72 8.98 -5.59
CA LYS A 31 -1.38 9.23 -6.87
C LYS A 31 -0.75 10.43 -7.60
N GLU A 32 -0.38 11.47 -6.87
CA GLU A 32 0.37 12.60 -7.44
C GLU A 32 1.75 12.18 -7.95
N VAL A 33 2.46 11.32 -7.22
CA VAL A 33 3.80 10.82 -7.59
C VAL A 33 3.77 10.09 -8.94
N ILE A 34 2.73 9.29 -9.21
CA ILE A 34 2.58 8.54 -10.46
C ILE A 34 2.46 9.46 -11.68
N ASN A 35 1.93 10.67 -11.49
CA ASN A 35 1.76 11.67 -12.53
C ASN A 35 3.01 12.53 -12.77
N ARG A 36 4.04 12.42 -11.93
CA ARG A 36 5.29 13.19 -12.08
C ARG A 36 6.17 12.57 -13.19
N PRO A 37 7.06 13.36 -13.83
CA PRO A 37 8.02 12.85 -14.81
C PRO A 37 8.91 11.74 -14.24
N ILE A 38 9.25 11.82 -12.95
CA ILE A 38 9.98 10.80 -12.21
C ILE A 38 9.00 10.14 -11.23
N LYS A 39 8.57 8.93 -11.56
CA LYS A 39 7.55 8.17 -10.81
C LYS A 39 8.12 7.36 -9.63
N LYS A 40 9.43 7.42 -9.39
CA LYS A 40 10.12 6.60 -8.38
C LYS A 40 10.40 7.41 -7.12
N VAL A 41 9.94 6.93 -5.98
CA VAL A 41 10.31 7.44 -4.65
C VAL A 41 11.20 6.42 -3.93
N PRO A 42 12.16 6.85 -3.10
CA PRO A 42 13.12 5.95 -2.46
C PRO A 42 12.53 5.19 -1.25
N SER A 43 11.24 5.34 -0.94
CA SER A 43 10.64 4.88 0.32
C SER A 43 10.75 3.38 0.58
N LEU A 44 10.86 2.56 -0.47
CA LEU A 44 11.02 1.10 -0.38
C LEU A 44 12.37 0.63 -0.96
N ARG A 45 13.35 1.53 -1.09
CA ARG A 45 14.70 1.16 -1.53
C ARG A 45 15.26 0.12 -0.55
N ASP A 46 15.90 -0.92 -1.10
CA ASP A 46 16.48 -2.04 -0.34
C ASP A 46 15.47 -2.92 0.42
N ILE A 47 14.17 -2.78 0.13
CA ILE A 47 13.11 -3.65 0.66
C ILE A 47 12.70 -4.68 -0.41
N THR A 48 12.71 -5.97 -0.04
CA THR A 48 12.20 -7.06 -0.88
C THR A 48 10.80 -7.46 -0.44
N ILE A 49 9.84 -7.44 -1.37
CA ILE A 49 8.45 -7.86 -1.14
C ILE A 49 8.23 -9.23 -1.81
N ALA A 50 7.71 -10.21 -1.06
CA ALA A 50 7.35 -11.52 -1.57
C ALA A 50 5.84 -11.60 -1.85
N ASN A 51 5.46 -11.80 -3.11
CA ASN A 51 4.07 -12.00 -3.52
C ASN A 51 3.75 -13.50 -3.60
N LEU A 52 3.00 -14.03 -2.63
CA LEU A 52 2.60 -15.45 -2.56
C LEU A 52 1.14 -15.64 -2.98
N PHE A 53 0.91 -16.15 -4.20
CA PHE A 53 -0.42 -16.44 -4.75
C PHE A 53 -0.55 -17.94 -5.06
N PHE A 54 -1.42 -18.64 -4.34
CA PHE A 54 -1.76 -20.04 -4.60
C PHE A 54 -2.85 -20.20 -5.67
N GLU A 55 -3.67 -19.16 -5.84
CA GLU A 55 -4.71 -19.07 -6.86
C GLU A 55 -4.41 -17.91 -7.81
N ASN A 56 -4.72 -18.09 -9.09
CA ASN A 56 -4.46 -17.07 -10.10
C ASN A 56 -5.38 -15.85 -9.91
N SER A 57 -4.79 -14.69 -9.62
CA SER A 57 -5.48 -13.40 -9.65
C SER A 57 -4.64 -12.35 -10.40
N THR A 58 -4.89 -12.21 -11.70
CA THR A 58 -4.12 -11.33 -12.59
C THR A 58 -4.13 -9.87 -12.14
N ARG A 59 -5.31 -9.32 -11.79
CA ARG A 59 -5.45 -7.91 -11.42
C ARG A 59 -4.77 -7.61 -10.08
N THR A 60 -4.96 -8.48 -9.08
CA THR A 60 -4.37 -8.31 -7.75
C THR A 60 -2.85 -8.39 -7.84
N ARG A 61 -2.30 -9.40 -8.52
CA ARG A 61 -0.85 -9.56 -8.66
C ARG A 61 -0.17 -8.41 -9.41
N LEU A 62 -0.82 -7.81 -10.40
CA LEU A 62 -0.27 -6.65 -11.12
C LEU A 62 -0.36 -5.34 -10.31
N SER A 63 -1.23 -5.30 -9.30
CA SER A 63 -1.44 -4.11 -8.47
C SER A 63 -0.49 -4.06 -7.28
N PHE A 64 0.00 -5.21 -6.81
CA PHE A 64 1.08 -5.34 -5.82
C PHE A 64 2.45 -5.31 -6.50
#